data_AF-T1JMG3-F1
#
_entry.id   AF-T1JMG3-F1
#
_cell.length_a   1.000
_cell.length_b   1.000
_cell.length_c   1.000
_cell.angle_alpha   90.00
_cell.angle_beta   90.00
_cell.angle_gamma   90.00
#
_symmetry.space_group_name_H-M   'P 1'
#
loop_
_entity.id
_entity.type
_entity.pdbx_description
1 polymer ?
#
loop_
_entity_poly.entity_id
_entity_poly.type
_entity_poly.pdbx_seq_one_letter_code
_entity_poly.pdbx_strand_id
1 'polypeptide(L)'
;MPPSYTGLTRAQLSYDYLHSNSTTHEFLFGALAEILDNSRDANASKMDIFTVNDIRLRGGVRLYLLDDGEGMDPTETAKVVTFGLSHKKSMDSKQIGQYGNGLKSGSMRIANDMILFTKKSGIMTCLMLSRTFHEEDKISEVIVPLPSFNSCGLSPVYGKGKSQEHHEIEMALILKYSPFHTREEFLEQFSRIEAESGTLVILYNLKLLDTGVTELDFKTNPEDILIAETDLLRDKILVTEKYSFRAYVALLYSEPRMKVYVQGKKVHAHRLVYDLYKPRTYEYTSSRFKTRAKEVANKAEVEYKLAKQKLKDTEGRAREFEKINLPKLMSSEDRAKLRTLQAAASELRTDVERKKLDYDVQQRSLKEPKTLSFIFGINLENRKNDGLFIYNCNRLIKMYVRVGPQLEGEQKCRGVVGT
;
A
#
# COMPACT_ATOMS: atom_id res chain seq x y z
N MET A 1 -11.56 35.73 -4.99
CA MET A 1 -10.60 34.65 -4.69
C MET A 1 -10.95 34.09 -3.31
N PRO A 2 -10.82 32.78 -3.07
CA PRO A 2 -10.88 32.28 -1.71
C PRO A 2 -9.79 32.96 -0.85
N PRO A 3 -10.04 33.20 0.45
CA PRO A 3 -9.06 33.83 1.33
C PRO A 3 -7.81 32.95 1.49
N SER A 4 -6.66 33.58 1.73
CA SER A 4 -5.44 32.85 2.04
C SER A 4 -5.56 32.16 3.40
N TYR A 5 -5.23 30.87 3.43
CA TYR A 5 -5.25 30.07 4.66
C TYR A 5 -3.86 29.91 5.29
N THR A 6 -2.86 30.66 4.82
CA THR A 6 -1.46 30.52 5.27
C THR A 6 -1.25 30.80 6.76
N GLY A 7 -2.10 31.61 7.38
CA GLY A 7 -2.05 31.93 8.81
C GLY A 7 -2.92 31.04 9.71
N LEU A 8 -3.59 30.03 9.16
CA LEU A 8 -4.41 29.12 9.96
C LEU A 8 -3.58 27.96 10.52
N THR A 9 -3.92 27.52 11.73
CA THR A 9 -3.32 26.37 12.39
C THR A 9 -3.53 25.10 11.57
N ARG A 10 -2.48 24.31 11.42
CA ARG A 10 -2.50 23.02 10.71
C ARG A 10 -2.52 21.88 11.73
N ALA A 11 -3.27 20.83 11.43
CA ALA A 11 -3.13 19.57 12.15
C ALA A 11 -1.71 19.04 11.95
N GLN A 12 -1.05 18.69 13.05
CA GLN A 12 0.28 18.10 13.07
C GLN A 12 0.20 16.68 13.63
N LEU A 13 1.20 15.88 13.31
CA LEU A 13 1.33 14.52 13.83
C LEU A 13 2.46 14.51 14.85
N SER A 14 2.14 14.11 16.08
CA SER A 14 3.16 13.82 17.08
C SER A 14 3.80 12.46 16.83
N TYR A 15 5.02 12.26 17.32
CA TYR A 15 5.68 10.96 17.24
C TYR A 15 4.88 9.85 17.96
N ASP A 16 4.18 10.17 19.05
CA ASP A 16 3.27 9.24 19.76
C ASP A 16 2.17 8.67 18.87
N TYR A 17 1.74 9.44 17.86
CA TYR A 17 0.74 8.96 16.91
C TYR A 17 1.22 7.73 16.12
N LEU A 18 2.53 7.57 15.89
CA LEU A 18 3.07 6.36 15.26
C LEU A 18 2.71 5.11 16.08
N HIS A 19 2.71 5.22 17.41
CA HIS A 19 2.28 4.14 18.28
C HIS A 19 0.77 3.93 18.24
N SER A 20 -0.02 5.00 18.41
CA SER A 20 -1.49 4.90 18.36
C SER A 20 -2.01 4.35 17.02
N ASN A 21 -1.32 4.65 15.94
CA ASN A 21 -1.65 4.13 14.61
C ASN A 21 -1.26 2.66 14.44
N SER A 22 -0.28 2.16 15.19
CA SER A 22 0.13 0.75 15.15
C SER A 22 -0.85 -0.19 15.85
N THR A 23 -1.63 0.30 16.82
CA THR A 23 -2.59 -0.51 17.60
C THR A 23 -3.82 -0.90 16.81
N THR A 24 -3.96 -0.47 15.55
CA THR A 24 -5.03 -0.95 14.65
C THR A 24 -4.89 -2.42 14.29
N HIS A 25 -3.69 -2.99 14.43
CA HIS A 25 -3.39 -4.37 14.09
C HIS A 25 -3.38 -5.26 15.34
N GLU A 26 -4.53 -5.88 15.64
CA GLU A 26 -4.60 -6.95 16.64
C GLU A 26 -3.88 -8.22 16.15
N PHE A 27 -3.99 -8.52 14.86
CA PHE A 27 -3.33 -9.67 14.23
C PHE A 27 -1.99 -9.30 13.59
N LEU A 28 -0.91 -9.86 14.12
CA LEU A 28 0.46 -9.49 13.75
C LEU A 28 0.80 -9.76 12.28
N PHE A 29 0.37 -10.87 11.71
CA PHE A 29 0.58 -11.12 10.27
C PHE A 29 -0.23 -10.18 9.37
N GLY A 30 -1.33 -9.62 9.89
CA GLY A 30 -2.06 -8.55 9.21
C GLY A 30 -1.17 -7.33 8.95
N ALA A 31 -0.34 -6.96 9.93
CA ALA A 31 0.62 -5.87 9.81
C ALA A 31 1.72 -6.16 8.78
N LEU A 32 2.24 -7.40 8.71
CA LEU A 32 3.19 -7.80 7.66
C LEU A 32 2.53 -7.80 6.27
N ALA A 33 1.28 -8.26 6.18
CA ALA A 33 0.56 -8.33 4.92
C ALA A 33 0.28 -6.95 4.30
N GLU A 34 0.16 -5.87 5.09
CA GLU A 34 0.12 -4.50 4.56
C GLU A 34 1.36 -4.17 3.71
N ILE A 35 2.53 -4.72 4.05
CA ILE A 35 3.76 -4.52 3.28
C ILE A 35 3.71 -5.34 1.98
N LEU A 36 3.27 -6.61 2.05
CA LEU A 36 3.08 -7.46 0.86
C LEU A 36 2.07 -6.85 -0.11
N ASP A 37 1.00 -6.25 0.41
CA ASP A 37 -0.03 -5.57 -0.38
C ASP A 37 0.55 -4.40 -1.18
N ASN A 38 1.50 -3.65 -0.59
CA ASN A 38 2.18 -2.56 -1.29
C ASN A 38 3.08 -3.06 -2.42
N SER A 39 3.85 -4.14 -2.19
CA SER A 39 4.71 -4.73 -3.22
C SER A 39 3.88 -5.31 -4.38
N ARG A 40 2.77 -5.97 -4.05
CA ARG A 40 1.83 -6.48 -5.06
C ARG A 40 1.24 -5.34 -5.90
N ASP A 41 0.79 -4.27 -5.27
CA ASP A 41 0.25 -3.10 -5.97
C ASP A 41 1.28 -2.37 -6.82
N ALA A 42 2.57 -2.52 -6.49
CA ALA A 42 3.72 -2.06 -7.27
C ALA A 42 4.14 -3.07 -8.37
N ASN A 43 3.24 -3.99 -8.72
CA ASN A 43 3.43 -4.99 -9.77
C ASN A 43 4.64 -5.91 -9.56
N ALA A 44 5.07 -6.13 -8.32
CA ALA A 44 6.15 -7.05 -8.01
C ALA A 44 5.82 -8.48 -8.47
N SER A 45 6.80 -9.11 -9.12
CA SER A 45 6.73 -10.51 -9.54
C SER A 45 7.16 -11.45 -8.41
N LYS A 46 8.01 -10.95 -7.50
CA LYS A 46 8.64 -11.68 -6.41
C LYS A 46 8.71 -10.82 -5.14
N MET A 47 8.56 -11.47 -3.99
CA MET A 47 8.81 -10.93 -2.67
C MET A 47 9.62 -11.93 -1.85
N ASP A 48 10.78 -11.52 -1.35
CA ASP A 48 11.64 -12.29 -0.45
C ASP A 48 11.55 -11.72 0.98
N ILE A 49 11.18 -12.57 1.94
CA ILE A 49 11.02 -12.21 3.34
C ILE A 49 11.98 -13.08 4.15
N PHE A 50 12.94 -12.48 4.83
CA PHE A 50 13.98 -13.23 5.55
C PHE A 50 14.54 -12.43 6.71
N THR A 51 15.16 -13.13 7.67
CA THR A 51 15.82 -12.48 8.80
C THR A 51 17.34 -12.53 8.70
N VAL A 52 17.99 -11.48 9.17
CA VAL A 52 19.44 -11.45 9.37
C VAL A 52 19.71 -11.17 10.84
N ASN A 53 20.51 -12.03 11.48
CA ASN A 53 20.86 -11.88 12.88
C ASN A 53 21.66 -10.58 13.10
N ASP A 54 21.32 -9.85 14.16
CA ASP A 54 22.06 -8.70 14.65
C ASP A 54 21.82 -8.56 16.15
N ILE A 55 22.74 -9.10 16.95
CA ILE A 55 22.63 -9.16 18.42
C ILE A 55 22.67 -7.78 19.08
N ARG A 56 23.07 -6.73 18.36
CA ARG A 56 23.13 -5.36 18.87
C ARG A 56 21.74 -4.73 18.97
N LEU A 57 20.77 -5.26 18.22
CA LEU A 57 19.43 -4.69 18.10
C LEU A 57 18.44 -5.41 19.02
N ARG A 58 17.39 -4.71 19.42
CA ARG A 58 16.29 -5.31 20.19
C ARG A 58 15.64 -6.44 19.37
N GLY A 59 15.51 -7.61 19.98
CA GLY A 59 15.04 -8.83 19.33
C GLY A 59 16.13 -9.64 18.61
N GLY A 60 17.36 -9.12 18.52
CA GLY A 60 18.54 -9.84 18.02
C GLY A 60 18.55 -10.13 16.52
N VAL A 61 17.58 -9.58 15.77
CA VAL A 61 17.41 -9.82 14.33
C VAL A 61 16.88 -8.58 13.62
N ARG A 62 17.14 -8.51 12.31
CA ARG A 62 16.53 -7.60 11.34
C ARG A 62 15.63 -8.41 10.42
N LEU A 63 14.42 -7.93 10.17
CA LEU A 63 13.47 -8.55 9.24
C LEU A 63 13.46 -7.78 7.92
N TYR A 64 13.84 -8.46 6.84
CA TYR A 64 13.93 -7.93 5.48
C TYR A 64 12.69 -8.34 4.68
N LEU A 65 12.12 -7.41 3.92
CA LEU A 65 11.08 -7.62 2.92
C LEU A 65 11.54 -6.95 1.61
N LEU A 66 11.95 -7.76 0.64
CA LEU A 66 12.55 -7.32 -0.61
C LEU A 66 11.64 -7.69 -1.79
N ASP A 67 11.21 -6.69 -2.55
CA ASP A 67 10.45 -6.86 -3.78
C ASP A 67 11.19 -6.35 -5.02
N ASP A 68 10.80 -6.89 -6.17
CA ASP A 68 11.24 -6.51 -7.52
C ASP A 68 10.22 -5.63 -8.25
N GLY A 69 9.41 -4.87 -7.51
CA GLY A 69 8.36 -4.02 -8.07
C GLY A 69 8.89 -2.77 -8.79
N GLU A 70 7.97 -1.86 -9.10
CA GLU A 70 8.27 -0.61 -9.82
C GLU A 70 9.12 0.40 -9.02
N GLY A 71 9.28 0.16 -7.71
CA GLY A 71 9.98 1.08 -6.80
C GLY A 71 9.34 2.47 -6.72
N MET A 72 10.05 3.43 -6.14
CA MET A 72 9.58 4.80 -5.95
C MET A 72 10.67 5.82 -6.28
N ASP A 73 10.27 6.90 -6.94
CA ASP A 73 11.13 8.08 -7.10
C ASP A 73 11.16 8.92 -5.80
N PRO A 74 12.04 9.94 -5.67
CA PRO A 74 12.12 10.74 -4.45
C PRO A 74 10.81 11.45 -4.07
N THR A 75 9.99 11.84 -5.05
CA THR A 75 8.72 12.53 -4.82
C THR A 75 7.63 11.58 -4.36
N GLU A 76 7.60 10.35 -4.90
CA GLU A 76 6.74 9.26 -4.45
C GLU A 76 7.13 8.81 -3.05
N THR A 77 8.43 8.67 -2.78
CA THR A 77 8.96 8.29 -1.47
C THR A 77 8.61 9.33 -0.40
N ALA A 78 8.71 10.62 -0.71
CA ALA A 78 8.33 11.69 0.24
C ALA A 78 6.84 11.61 0.64
N LYS A 79 5.98 11.16 -0.27
CA LYS A 79 4.54 10.97 0.00
C LYS A 79 4.26 9.77 0.90
N VAL A 80 5.20 8.83 1.04
CA VAL A 80 5.07 7.71 1.98
C VAL A 80 4.95 8.19 3.41
N VAL A 81 5.59 9.31 3.77
CA VAL A 81 5.51 9.90 5.12
C VAL A 81 4.15 10.56 5.36
N THR A 82 3.53 11.12 4.33
CA THR A 82 2.23 11.79 4.44
C THR A 82 1.12 10.80 4.77
N PHE A 83 0.44 10.96 5.89
CA PHE A 83 -0.67 10.11 6.31
C PHE A 83 -1.94 10.42 5.52
N GLY A 84 -2.69 9.38 5.13
CA GLY A 84 -3.98 9.51 4.45
C GLY A 84 -3.92 9.84 2.94
N LEU A 85 -2.72 10.10 2.41
CA LEU A 85 -2.49 10.32 0.99
C LEU A 85 -2.28 8.97 0.28
N SER A 86 -3.15 8.66 -0.67
CA SER A 86 -2.93 7.56 -1.61
C SER A 86 -3.38 8.01 -3.00
N HIS A 87 -2.46 7.92 -3.97
CA HIS A 87 -2.77 8.13 -5.38
C HIS A 87 -3.50 6.95 -6.00
N LYS A 88 -3.59 5.82 -5.27
CA LYS A 88 -4.32 4.61 -5.66
C LYS A 88 -5.84 4.74 -5.46
N LYS A 89 -6.33 5.89 -4.96
CA LYS A 89 -7.76 6.19 -4.79
C LYS A 89 -8.42 6.47 -6.15
N SER A 90 -8.56 5.46 -7.00
CA SER A 90 -9.56 5.46 -8.07
C SER A 90 -10.71 4.51 -7.69
N MET A 91 -11.95 4.88 -8.04
CA MET A 91 -13.15 4.16 -7.59
C MET A 91 -13.22 2.70 -8.08
N ASP A 92 -12.46 2.37 -9.13
CA ASP A 92 -12.31 1.02 -9.70
C ASP A 92 -10.90 0.45 -9.54
N SER A 93 -10.07 0.99 -8.64
CA SER A 93 -8.72 0.46 -8.42
C SER A 93 -8.80 -1.00 -7.96
N LYS A 94 -8.14 -1.88 -8.72
CA LYS A 94 -7.86 -3.27 -8.29
C LYS A 94 -6.72 -3.33 -7.26
N GLN A 95 -6.18 -2.18 -6.89
CA GLN A 95 -5.12 -2.03 -5.90
C GLN A 95 -5.69 -2.14 -4.49
N ILE A 96 -4.92 -2.77 -3.61
CA ILE A 96 -5.31 -3.01 -2.21
C ILE A 96 -5.11 -1.74 -1.38
N GLY A 97 -4.01 -1.01 -1.61
CA GLY A 97 -3.58 0.13 -0.80
C GLY A 97 -4.36 1.43 -1.02
N GLN A 98 -5.57 1.54 -0.46
CA GLN A 98 -6.44 2.71 -0.67
C GLN A 98 -6.26 3.83 0.37
N TYR A 99 -5.78 3.50 1.57
CA TYR A 99 -5.81 4.42 2.72
C TYR A 99 -4.54 5.25 2.89
N GLY A 100 -3.41 4.82 2.31
CA GLY A 100 -2.13 5.50 2.50
C GLY A 100 -1.59 5.40 3.93
N ASN A 101 -1.93 4.32 4.66
CA ASN A 101 -1.55 4.12 6.05
C ASN A 101 -0.86 2.77 6.34
N GLY A 102 -1.09 1.75 5.50
CA GLY A 102 -0.69 0.36 5.74
C GLY A 102 0.78 0.18 6.10
N LEU A 103 1.71 0.78 5.33
CA LEU A 103 3.15 0.67 5.63
C LEU A 103 3.50 1.24 7.01
N LYS A 104 2.90 2.37 7.41
CA LYS A 104 3.22 3.04 8.67
C LYS A 104 2.62 2.29 9.87
N SER A 105 1.34 1.94 9.80
CA SER A 105 0.70 1.17 10.88
C SER A 105 1.29 -0.24 11.01
N GLY A 106 1.55 -0.90 9.88
CA GLY A 106 2.11 -2.24 9.83
C GLY A 106 3.54 -2.30 10.36
N SER A 107 4.46 -1.49 9.82
CA SER A 107 5.86 -1.47 10.27
C SER A 107 6.00 -1.15 11.76
N MET A 108 5.30 -0.11 12.24
CA MET A 108 5.36 0.34 13.64
C MET A 108 4.67 -0.63 14.62
N ARG A 109 3.84 -1.56 14.12
CA ARG A 109 3.28 -2.65 14.92
C ARG A 109 4.31 -3.74 15.18
N ILE A 110 5.13 -4.06 14.17
CA ILE A 110 6.14 -5.14 14.24
C ILE A 110 7.41 -4.68 14.96
N ALA A 111 7.82 -3.43 14.71
CA ALA A 111 9.14 -2.92 15.04
C ALA A 111 9.06 -1.48 15.56
N ASN A 112 10.06 -1.08 16.35
CA ASN A 112 10.22 0.33 16.73
C ASN A 112 10.73 1.17 15.56
N ASP A 113 11.51 0.57 14.67
CA ASP A 113 12.21 1.30 13.62
C ASP A 113 12.10 0.57 12.27
N MET A 114 11.99 1.37 11.21
CA MET A 114 11.95 0.92 9.82
C MET A 114 12.93 1.75 9.00
N ILE A 115 13.66 1.08 8.12
CA ILE A 115 14.42 1.73 7.04
C ILE A 115 14.04 1.11 5.71
N LEU A 116 13.80 1.94 4.72
CA LEU A 116 13.34 1.57 3.39
C LEU A 116 14.35 2.04 2.36
N PHE A 117 14.72 1.17 1.46
CA PHE A 117 15.55 1.44 0.29
C PHE A 117 14.73 1.18 -0.96
N THR A 118 14.76 2.06 -1.94
CA THR A 118 14.01 1.88 -3.19
C THR A 118 14.78 2.41 -4.38
N LYS A 119 14.59 1.78 -5.54
CA LYS A 119 15.18 2.19 -6.82
C LYS A 119 14.08 2.44 -7.85
N LYS A 120 14.17 3.54 -8.59
CA LYS A 120 13.31 3.81 -9.76
C LYS A 120 14.01 4.77 -10.71
N SER A 121 14.00 4.44 -12.00
CA SER A 121 14.50 5.32 -13.07
C SER A 121 15.93 5.85 -12.83
N GLY A 122 16.83 5.00 -12.33
CA GLY A 122 18.22 5.36 -12.05
C GLY A 122 18.43 6.23 -10.81
N ILE A 123 17.40 6.42 -9.97
CA ILE A 123 17.52 7.11 -8.68
C ILE A 123 17.26 6.11 -7.56
N MET A 124 18.12 6.17 -6.54
CA MET A 124 18.04 5.37 -5.33
C MET A 124 17.65 6.27 -4.17
N THR A 125 16.61 5.92 -3.43
CA THR A 125 16.14 6.73 -2.29
C THR A 125 16.05 5.87 -1.04
N CYS A 126 16.51 6.43 0.08
CA CYS A 126 16.31 5.85 1.39
C CYS A 126 15.28 6.66 2.17
N LEU A 127 14.49 5.99 3.00
CA LEU A 127 13.60 6.59 3.98
C LEU A 127 13.81 5.88 5.31
N MET A 128 14.09 6.62 6.39
CA MET A 128 14.20 6.05 7.73
C MET A 128 13.12 6.60 8.66
N LEU A 129 12.27 5.72 9.18
CA LEU A 129 11.31 6.04 10.23
C LEU A 129 11.77 5.35 11.53
N SER A 130 12.45 6.11 12.39
CA SER A 130 13.03 5.57 13.63
C SER A 130 12.39 6.20 14.85
N ARG A 131 11.72 5.41 15.69
CA ARG A 131 11.27 5.87 17.00
C ARG A 131 12.44 6.10 17.95
N THR A 132 13.48 5.28 17.87
CA THR A 132 14.68 5.42 18.71
C THR A 132 15.31 6.80 18.54
N PHE A 133 15.44 7.28 17.29
CA PHE A 133 15.88 8.65 17.00
C PHE A 133 15.02 9.71 17.72
N HIS A 134 13.70 9.61 17.61
CA HIS A 134 12.78 10.59 18.22
C HIS A 134 12.82 10.55 19.75
N GLU A 135 12.89 9.35 20.34
CA GLU A 135 12.90 9.15 21.78
C GLU A 135 14.23 9.64 22.40
N GLU A 136 15.37 9.33 21.80
CA GLU A 136 16.68 9.74 22.30
C GLU A 136 16.91 11.26 22.17
N ASP A 137 16.53 11.85 21.04
CA ASP A 137 16.69 13.30 20.79
C ASP A 137 15.50 14.13 21.31
N LYS A 138 14.50 13.49 21.94
CA LYS A 138 13.30 14.10 22.53
C LYS A 138 12.51 14.96 21.54
N ILE A 139 12.32 14.44 20.33
CA ILE A 139 11.62 15.10 19.23
C ILE A 139 10.13 14.75 19.30
N SER A 140 9.28 15.77 19.40
CA SER A 140 7.82 15.59 19.48
C SER A 140 7.14 15.44 18.11
N GLU A 141 7.76 15.95 17.04
CA GLU A 141 7.29 15.88 15.66
C GLU A 141 7.82 14.63 14.93
N VAL A 142 7.17 14.20 13.85
CA VAL A 142 7.69 13.10 13.01
C VAL A 142 8.66 13.65 11.96
N ILE A 143 9.95 13.47 12.19
CA ILE A 143 11.05 13.81 11.28
C ILE A 143 11.58 12.55 10.59
N VAL A 144 11.73 12.60 9.27
CA VAL A 144 12.09 11.43 8.45
C VAL A 144 13.26 11.77 7.51
N PRO A 145 14.46 11.22 7.77
CA PRO A 145 15.58 11.32 6.83
C PRO A 145 15.25 10.67 5.49
N LEU A 146 15.44 11.42 4.39
CA LEU A 146 15.11 10.98 3.04
C LEU A 146 16.20 11.39 2.02
N PRO A 147 17.41 10.79 2.10
CA PRO A 147 18.47 11.05 1.13
C PRO A 147 18.23 10.26 -0.17
N SER A 148 18.62 10.87 -1.29
CA SER A 148 18.56 10.25 -2.62
C SER A 148 19.93 10.30 -3.29
N PHE A 149 20.19 9.33 -4.15
CA PHE A 149 21.45 9.13 -4.87
C PHE A 149 21.18 8.78 -6.34
N ASN A 150 22.07 9.17 -7.23
CA ASN A 150 22.11 8.62 -8.57
C ASN A 150 22.62 7.18 -8.51
N SER A 151 21.95 6.23 -9.17
CA SER A 151 22.40 4.84 -9.26
C SER A 151 23.76 4.75 -9.96
N CYS A 152 24.00 5.65 -10.93
CA CYS A 152 25.28 5.81 -11.60
C CYS A 152 26.15 6.81 -10.82
N GLY A 153 27.27 6.34 -10.28
CA GLY A 153 28.26 7.18 -9.60
C GLY A 153 27.95 7.54 -8.14
N LEU A 154 26.79 7.13 -7.60
CA LEU A 154 26.44 7.24 -6.17
C LEU A 154 26.48 8.68 -5.62
N SER A 155 26.33 9.66 -6.51
CA SER A 155 26.32 11.08 -6.16
C SER A 155 24.99 11.46 -5.51
N PRO A 156 24.97 12.32 -4.48
CA PRO A 156 23.75 12.86 -3.89
C PRO A 156 22.83 13.53 -4.92
N VAL A 157 21.53 13.34 -4.77
CA VAL A 157 20.49 14.02 -5.55
C VAL A 157 19.67 14.89 -4.60
N TYR A 158 19.56 16.18 -4.92
CA TYR A 158 18.87 17.15 -4.09
C TYR A 158 17.47 17.43 -4.65
N GLY A 159 16.45 17.27 -3.79
CA GLY A 159 15.09 17.72 -4.10
C GLY A 159 14.96 19.24 -4.10
N LYS A 160 13.83 19.76 -4.56
CA LYS A 160 13.54 21.21 -4.51
C LYS A 160 13.64 21.71 -3.06
N GLY A 161 14.53 22.68 -2.83
CA GLY A 161 14.74 23.29 -1.51
C GLY A 161 15.65 22.49 -0.56
N LYS A 162 16.21 21.35 -0.98
CA LYS A 162 17.24 20.63 -0.21
C LYS A 162 18.63 21.10 -0.64
N SER A 163 19.51 21.33 0.33
CA SER A 163 20.94 21.63 0.10
C SER A 163 21.82 20.41 0.41
N GLN A 164 23.11 20.52 0.10
CA GLN A 164 24.10 19.52 0.50
C GLN A 164 24.11 19.30 2.02
N GLU A 165 24.03 20.37 2.81
CA GLU A 165 23.97 20.31 4.27
C GLU A 165 22.79 19.47 4.78
N HIS A 166 21.59 19.61 4.17
CA HIS A 166 20.45 18.78 4.52
C HIS A 166 20.72 17.30 4.27
N HIS A 167 21.34 16.97 3.14
CA HIS A 167 21.68 15.60 2.80
C HIS A 167 22.72 15.01 3.75
N GLU A 168 23.71 15.80 4.17
CA GLU A 168 24.72 15.40 5.15
C GLU A 168 24.10 15.12 6.52
N ILE A 169 23.15 15.94 6.97
CA ILE A 169 22.39 15.71 8.22
C ILE A 169 21.54 14.44 8.10
N GLU A 170 20.80 14.26 7.00
CA GLU A 170 19.99 13.05 6.77
C GLU A 170 20.84 11.78 6.83
N MET A 171 22.01 11.81 6.19
CA MET A 171 22.96 10.70 6.24
C MET A 171 23.55 10.49 7.62
N ALA A 172 23.93 11.56 8.33
CA ALA A 172 24.45 11.46 9.69
C ALA A 172 23.45 10.80 10.65
N LEU A 173 22.16 11.15 10.53
CA LEU A 173 21.08 10.53 11.31
C LEU A 173 20.95 9.04 10.98
N ILE A 174 20.96 8.67 9.70
CA ILE A 174 20.88 7.25 9.29
C ILE A 174 22.07 6.46 9.83
N LEU A 175 23.29 6.97 9.69
CA LEU A 175 24.50 6.29 10.14
C LEU A 175 24.57 6.19 11.68
N LYS A 176 23.92 7.11 12.40
CA LYS A 176 23.84 7.09 13.86
C LYS A 176 22.80 6.10 14.38
N TYR A 177 21.56 6.13 13.87
CA TYR A 177 20.43 5.41 14.46
C TYR A 177 20.01 4.13 13.73
N SER A 178 20.38 3.98 12.45
CA SER A 178 20.09 2.75 11.71
C SER A 178 21.10 1.64 12.05
N PRO A 179 20.83 0.38 11.66
CA PRO A 179 21.78 -0.73 11.81
C PRO A 179 23.03 -0.64 10.92
N PHE A 180 23.13 0.40 10.08
CA PHE A 180 24.19 0.59 9.10
C PHE A 180 24.98 1.85 9.47
N HIS A 181 26.15 1.67 10.07
CA HIS A 181 26.91 2.76 10.69
C HIS A 181 27.99 3.34 9.77
N THR A 182 28.21 2.72 8.61
CA THR A 182 29.12 3.21 7.58
C THR A 182 28.38 3.43 6.26
N ARG A 183 28.94 4.30 5.41
CA ARG A 183 28.37 4.58 4.09
C ARG A 183 28.36 3.32 3.23
N GLU A 184 29.37 2.48 3.38
CA GLU A 184 29.52 1.21 2.68
C GLU A 184 28.42 0.23 3.05
N GLU A 185 28.19 0.00 4.36
CA GLU A 185 27.10 -0.87 4.85
C GLU A 185 25.72 -0.39 4.39
N PHE A 186 25.51 0.93 4.40
CA PHE A 186 24.28 1.56 3.94
C PHE A 186 24.06 1.34 2.43
N LEU A 187 25.08 1.61 1.61
CA LEU A 187 25.01 1.46 0.15
C LEU A 187 24.89 -0.01 -0.29
N GLU A 188 25.44 -0.95 0.49
CA GLU A 188 25.27 -2.39 0.26
C GLU A 188 23.78 -2.78 0.23
N GLN A 189 22.92 -2.10 1.00
CA GLN A 189 21.49 -2.42 1.02
C GLN A 189 20.80 -2.11 -0.30
N PHE A 190 21.22 -1.05 -1.03
CA PHE A 190 20.75 -0.82 -2.39
C PHE A 190 21.23 -1.92 -3.35
N SER A 191 22.40 -2.51 -3.12
CA SER A 191 22.93 -3.59 -3.97
C SER A 191 22.10 -4.87 -3.87
N ARG A 192 21.32 -5.06 -2.80
CA ARG A 192 20.37 -6.18 -2.66
C ARG A 192 19.17 -6.06 -3.59
N ILE A 193 18.84 -4.86 -4.07
CA ILE A 193 17.85 -4.65 -5.12
C ILE A 193 18.59 -4.86 -6.45
N GLU A 194 18.64 -6.11 -6.91
CA GLU A 194 19.42 -6.51 -8.10
C GLU A 194 18.86 -5.89 -9.40
N ALA A 195 17.55 -5.66 -9.45
CA ALA A 195 16.87 -5.05 -10.58
C ALA A 195 17.04 -3.52 -10.63
N GLU A 196 16.74 -2.93 -11.79
CA GLU A 196 16.71 -1.47 -12.01
C GLU A 196 15.65 -0.75 -11.16
N SER A 197 14.63 -1.49 -10.72
CA SER A 197 13.61 -1.04 -9.78
C SER A 197 13.30 -2.09 -8.72
N GLY A 198 12.79 -1.63 -7.58
CA GLY A 198 12.37 -2.49 -6.49
C GLY A 198 12.40 -1.75 -5.16
N THR A 199 11.91 -2.42 -4.11
CA THR A 199 11.87 -1.86 -2.77
C THR A 199 12.33 -2.89 -1.75
N LEU A 200 13.19 -2.46 -0.83
CA LEU A 200 13.63 -3.22 0.33
C LEU A 200 13.17 -2.49 1.59
N VAL A 201 12.33 -3.15 2.38
CA VAL A 201 11.92 -2.69 3.71
C VAL A 201 12.64 -3.52 4.76
N ILE A 202 13.27 -2.86 5.73
CA ILE A 202 13.97 -3.50 6.84
C ILE A 202 13.35 -3.02 8.14
N LEU A 203 12.84 -3.97 8.91
CA LEU A 203 12.26 -3.75 10.24
C LEU A 203 13.27 -4.22 11.28
N TYR A 204 13.53 -3.37 12.28
CA TYR A 204 14.50 -3.66 13.34
C TYR A 204 14.06 -3.06 14.68
N ASN A 205 14.73 -3.48 15.75
CA ASN A 205 14.26 -3.26 17.11
C ASN A 205 12.83 -3.79 17.30
N LEU A 206 12.68 -5.10 17.09
CA LEU A 206 11.39 -5.78 17.08
C LEU A 206 10.70 -5.69 18.45
N LYS A 207 9.36 -5.68 18.43
CA LYS A 207 8.57 -5.73 19.66
C LYS A 207 8.80 -7.05 20.40
N LEU A 208 8.87 -6.95 21.72
CA LEU A 208 9.09 -8.07 22.62
C LEU A 208 7.84 -8.30 23.46
N LEU A 209 7.58 -9.56 23.80
CA LEU A 209 6.67 -9.97 24.85
C LEU A 209 7.26 -9.62 26.23
N ASP A 210 6.43 -9.70 27.28
CA ASP A 210 6.86 -9.50 28.67
C ASP A 210 7.95 -10.50 29.10
N THR A 211 8.00 -11.65 28.44
CA THR A 211 9.05 -12.67 28.61
C THR A 211 10.40 -12.27 28.01
N GLY A 212 10.47 -11.14 27.30
CA GLY A 212 11.68 -10.61 26.66
C GLY A 212 12.02 -11.21 25.30
N VAL A 213 11.23 -12.16 24.80
CA VAL A 213 11.38 -12.72 23.44
C VAL A 213 10.56 -11.93 22.42
N THR A 214 10.92 -12.02 21.14
CA THR A 214 10.16 -11.39 20.05
C THR A 214 8.76 -11.98 19.92
N GLU A 215 7.77 -11.15 19.54
CA GLU A 215 6.41 -11.64 19.25
C GLU A 215 6.37 -12.61 18.04
N LEU A 216 7.37 -12.50 17.16
CA LEU A 216 7.60 -13.41 16.04
C LEU A 216 8.72 -14.38 16.39
N ASP A 217 8.51 -15.67 16.16
CA ASP A 217 9.50 -16.71 16.31
C ASP A 217 10.10 -17.10 14.96
N PHE A 218 11.42 -16.97 14.87
CA PHE A 218 12.22 -17.24 13.68
C PHE A 218 13.11 -18.49 13.83
N LYS A 219 13.04 -19.18 14.98
CA LYS A 219 13.97 -20.25 15.36
C LYS A 219 13.34 -21.63 15.29
N THR A 220 12.09 -21.78 15.74
CA THR A 220 11.43 -23.10 15.82
C THR A 220 11.32 -23.78 14.45
N ASN A 221 10.98 -23.01 13.42
CA ASN A 221 11.04 -23.47 12.04
C ASN A 221 11.90 -22.49 11.21
N PRO A 222 13.10 -22.87 10.76
CA PRO A 222 13.98 -21.99 10.01
C PRO A 222 13.42 -21.64 8.62
N GLU A 223 12.41 -22.36 8.15
CA GLU A 223 11.72 -22.07 6.89
C GLU A 223 10.42 -21.28 7.10
N ASP A 224 10.13 -20.75 8.29
CA ASP A 224 8.89 -20.03 8.55
C ASP A 224 9.09 -18.82 9.48
N ILE A 225 8.03 -18.04 9.64
CA ILE A 225 7.90 -17.02 10.66
C ILE A 225 6.65 -17.38 11.45
N LEU A 226 6.82 -17.74 12.71
CA LEU A 226 5.74 -18.18 13.57
C LEU A 226 5.33 -17.06 14.53
N ILE A 227 4.14 -17.13 15.08
CA ILE A 227 3.79 -16.34 16.28
C ILE A 227 4.48 -17.00 17.48
N ALA A 228 5.23 -16.25 18.27
CA ALA A 228 5.92 -16.79 19.45
C ALA A 228 4.90 -17.36 20.45
N GLU A 229 5.25 -18.48 21.08
CA GLU A 229 4.28 -19.22 21.87
C GLU A 229 3.77 -18.42 23.08
N THR A 230 2.46 -18.16 23.12
CA THR A 230 1.74 -17.68 24.31
C THR A 230 0.86 -18.81 24.86
N ASP A 231 0.47 -18.75 26.13
CA ASP A 231 -0.37 -19.78 26.78
C ASP A 231 -1.69 -20.09 26.03
N LEU A 232 -2.13 -19.19 25.14
CA LEU A 232 -3.30 -19.34 24.26
C LEU A 232 -3.12 -20.42 23.17
N LEU A 233 -1.90 -20.90 22.92
CA LEU A 233 -1.60 -21.93 21.91
C LEU A 233 -1.63 -23.35 22.47
N ARG A 234 -1.74 -23.52 23.80
CA ARG A 234 -1.81 -24.84 24.45
C ARG A 234 -3.14 -25.57 24.18
N ASP A 235 -4.21 -24.84 23.88
CA ASP A 235 -5.51 -25.42 23.54
C ASP A 235 -5.57 -25.73 22.04
N LYS A 236 -5.46 -27.03 21.71
CA LYS A 236 -5.35 -27.66 20.38
C LYS A 236 -6.51 -27.42 19.40
N ILE A 237 -6.91 -26.17 19.16
CA ILE A 237 -7.84 -25.74 18.10
C ILE A 237 -7.21 -24.60 17.31
N LEU A 238 -5.93 -24.75 16.98
CA LEU A 238 -5.23 -23.71 16.25
C LEU A 238 -5.33 -23.94 14.75
N VAL A 239 -5.82 -22.93 14.07
CA VAL A 239 -5.82 -22.89 12.62
C VAL A 239 -4.44 -22.44 12.15
N THR A 240 -3.81 -23.22 11.29
CA THR A 240 -2.40 -23.08 10.88
C THR A 240 -2.05 -21.66 10.45
N GLU A 241 -2.94 -20.99 9.73
CA GLU A 241 -2.82 -19.65 9.16
C GLU A 241 -2.82 -18.54 10.20
N LYS A 242 -3.22 -18.81 11.45
CA LYS A 242 -3.10 -17.86 12.56
C LYS A 242 -1.73 -17.91 13.24
N TYR A 243 -0.93 -18.93 12.96
CA TYR A 243 0.32 -19.23 13.65
C TYR A 243 1.52 -19.27 12.73
N SER A 244 1.37 -19.84 11.53
CA SER A 244 2.38 -19.92 10.49
C SER A 244 2.15 -18.80 9.47
N PHE A 245 3.14 -17.93 9.31
CA PHE A 245 3.09 -16.87 8.32
C PHE A 245 3.09 -17.46 6.90
N ARG A 246 3.87 -18.52 6.67
CA ARG A 246 3.86 -19.26 5.40
C ARG A 246 2.46 -19.75 5.03
N ALA A 247 1.73 -20.35 5.96
CA ALA A 247 0.36 -20.81 5.73
C ALA A 247 -0.58 -19.61 5.47
N TYR A 248 -0.46 -18.54 6.26
CA TYR A 248 -1.24 -17.32 6.05
C TYR A 248 -1.04 -16.72 4.66
N VAL A 249 0.22 -16.56 4.23
CA VAL A 249 0.59 -16.01 2.92
C VAL A 249 0.08 -16.88 1.77
N ALA A 250 0.01 -18.21 1.95
CA ALA A 250 -0.49 -19.11 0.93
C ALA A 250 -1.96 -18.83 0.53
N LEU A 251 -2.76 -18.34 1.49
CA LEU A 251 -4.17 -17.97 1.31
C LEU A 251 -4.43 -16.46 1.29
N LEU A 252 -3.38 -15.63 1.35
CA LEU A 252 -3.53 -14.18 1.49
C LEU A 252 -4.27 -13.54 0.30
N TYR A 253 -4.11 -14.13 -0.88
CA TYR A 253 -4.69 -13.63 -2.12
C TYR A 253 -5.54 -14.71 -2.81
N SER A 254 -6.77 -14.37 -3.18
CA SER A 254 -7.68 -15.32 -3.88
C SER A 254 -7.18 -15.70 -5.28
N GLU A 255 -6.35 -14.84 -5.88
CA GLU A 255 -5.63 -15.07 -7.13
C GLU A 255 -4.16 -14.69 -6.92
N PRO A 256 -3.33 -15.61 -6.42
CA PRO A 256 -1.91 -15.34 -6.20
C PRO A 256 -1.17 -15.26 -7.53
N ARG A 257 -0.38 -14.20 -7.73
CA ARG A 257 0.48 -13.98 -8.91
C ARG A 257 1.93 -13.72 -8.53
N MET A 258 2.13 -12.83 -7.56
CA MET A 258 3.44 -12.54 -6.96
C MET A 258 3.95 -13.78 -6.21
N LYS A 259 5.19 -14.18 -6.49
CA LYS A 259 5.85 -15.32 -5.83
C LYS A 259 6.43 -14.84 -4.50
N VAL A 260 5.99 -15.44 -3.39
CA VAL A 260 6.53 -15.10 -2.07
C VAL A 260 7.49 -16.18 -1.60
N TYR A 261 8.62 -15.77 -1.04
CA TYR A 261 9.61 -16.63 -0.39
C TYR A 261 9.73 -16.18 1.06
N VAL A 262 9.62 -17.13 1.99
CA VAL A 262 9.81 -16.88 3.42
C VAL A 262 11.04 -17.68 3.85
N GLN A 263 12.01 -17.03 4.49
CA GLN A 263 13.30 -17.61 4.88
C GLN A 263 13.97 -18.40 3.75
N GLY A 264 13.99 -17.81 2.54
CA GLY A 264 14.58 -18.42 1.34
C GLY A 264 13.76 -19.56 0.69
N LYS A 265 12.62 -19.94 1.27
CA LYS A 265 11.78 -21.06 0.77
C LYS A 265 10.47 -20.56 0.18
N LYS A 266 10.19 -20.95 -1.06
CA LYS A 266 8.99 -20.53 -1.80
C LYS A 266 7.71 -20.96 -1.08
N VAL A 267 6.79 -20.02 -0.88
CA VAL A 267 5.44 -20.29 -0.37
C VAL A 267 4.59 -20.85 -1.51
N HIS A 268 3.87 -21.94 -1.26
CA HIS A 268 2.97 -22.56 -2.23
C HIS A 268 1.59 -21.90 -2.16
N ALA A 269 1.51 -20.65 -2.63
CA ALA A 269 0.25 -19.93 -2.72
C ALA A 269 -0.68 -20.60 -3.75
N HIS A 270 -1.94 -20.74 -3.38
CA HIS A 270 -2.93 -21.48 -4.16
C HIS A 270 -4.31 -20.83 -4.02
N ARG A 271 -5.21 -21.15 -4.95
CA ARG A 271 -6.61 -20.71 -4.86
C ARG A 271 -7.36 -21.73 -4.04
N LEU A 272 -7.94 -21.29 -2.92
CA LEU A 272 -8.64 -22.15 -1.96
C LEU A 272 -9.66 -23.10 -2.61
N VAL A 273 -10.32 -22.66 -3.68
CA VAL A 273 -11.31 -23.46 -4.44
C VAL A 273 -10.75 -24.81 -4.92
N TYR A 274 -9.45 -24.88 -5.20
CA TYR A 274 -8.80 -26.09 -5.73
C TYR A 274 -8.49 -27.13 -4.65
N ASP A 275 -8.52 -26.76 -3.37
CA ASP A 275 -8.30 -27.68 -2.25
C ASP A 275 -9.61 -28.28 -1.72
N LEU A 276 -10.74 -27.86 -2.30
CA LEU A 276 -12.06 -28.28 -1.86
C LEU A 276 -12.61 -29.41 -2.73
N TYR A 277 -13.26 -30.37 -2.08
CA TYR A 277 -14.03 -31.40 -2.75
C TYR A 277 -15.38 -30.86 -3.24
N LYS A 278 -15.69 -31.13 -4.52
CA LYS A 278 -16.93 -30.74 -5.22
C LYS A 278 -17.30 -29.26 -5.01
N PRO A 279 -16.42 -28.31 -5.40
CA PRO A 279 -16.73 -26.90 -5.31
C PRO A 279 -17.95 -26.56 -6.19
N ARG A 280 -18.84 -25.71 -5.69
CA ARG A 280 -20.02 -25.21 -6.38
C ARG A 280 -20.10 -23.70 -6.26
N THR A 281 -20.36 -23.04 -7.39
CA THR A 281 -20.50 -21.59 -7.47
C THR A 281 -21.96 -21.18 -7.43
N TYR A 282 -22.26 -20.13 -6.66
CA TYR A 282 -23.57 -19.53 -6.50
C TYR A 282 -23.45 -18.03 -6.71
N GLU A 283 -24.16 -17.51 -7.71
CA GLU A 283 -24.19 -16.07 -8.01
C GLU A 283 -25.24 -15.37 -7.16
N TYR A 284 -24.81 -14.42 -6.34
CA TYR A 284 -25.68 -13.59 -5.51
C TYR A 284 -25.80 -12.18 -6.07
N THR A 285 -27.00 -11.77 -6.47
CA THR A 285 -27.24 -10.41 -6.95
C THR A 285 -27.29 -9.42 -5.78
N SER A 286 -26.39 -8.44 -5.79
CA SER A 286 -26.30 -7.43 -4.73
C SER A 286 -27.00 -6.13 -5.14
N SER A 287 -28.10 -5.81 -4.45
CA SER A 287 -28.78 -4.52 -4.61
C SER A 287 -27.86 -3.34 -4.27
N ARG A 288 -27.01 -3.49 -3.25
CA ARG A 288 -26.04 -2.47 -2.84
C ARG A 288 -25.01 -2.17 -3.93
N PHE A 289 -24.47 -3.19 -4.60
CA PHE A 289 -23.55 -2.98 -5.72
C PHE A 289 -24.22 -2.25 -6.88
N LYS A 290 -25.46 -2.63 -7.19
CA LYS A 290 -26.25 -1.95 -8.21
C LYS A 290 -26.48 -0.46 -7.88
N THR A 291 -26.83 -0.14 -6.63
CA THR A 291 -27.05 1.25 -6.21
C THR A 291 -25.77 2.06 -6.27
N ARG A 292 -24.65 1.57 -5.71
CA ARG A 292 -23.37 2.28 -5.75
C ARG A 292 -22.85 2.49 -7.17
N ALA A 293 -22.94 1.47 -8.04
CA ALA A 293 -22.53 1.61 -9.43
C ALA A 293 -23.34 2.69 -10.16
N LYS A 294 -24.64 2.81 -9.87
CA LYS A 294 -25.48 3.90 -10.40
C LYS A 294 -25.04 5.27 -9.88
N GLU A 295 -24.77 5.40 -8.58
CA GLU A 295 -24.30 6.66 -7.99
C GLU A 295 -22.98 7.13 -8.62
N VAL A 296 -22.04 6.21 -8.81
CA VAL A 296 -20.74 6.50 -9.47
C VAL A 296 -20.94 6.90 -10.93
N ALA A 297 -21.74 6.15 -11.69
CA ALA A 297 -22.02 6.47 -13.09
C ALA A 297 -22.73 7.84 -13.25
N ASN A 298 -23.69 8.14 -12.37
CA ASN A 298 -24.38 9.43 -12.35
C ASN A 298 -23.42 10.58 -12.03
N LYS A 299 -22.51 10.37 -11.07
CA LYS A 299 -21.50 11.38 -10.71
C LYS A 299 -20.56 11.65 -11.89
N ALA A 300 -20.04 10.60 -12.54
CA ALA A 300 -19.18 10.74 -13.72
C ALA A 300 -19.91 11.46 -14.87
N GLU A 301 -21.21 11.17 -15.06
CA GLU A 301 -22.04 11.85 -16.06
C GLU A 301 -22.18 13.35 -15.77
N VAL A 302 -22.47 13.73 -14.51
CA VAL A 302 -22.59 15.13 -14.10
C VAL A 302 -21.26 15.87 -14.28
N GLU A 303 -20.15 15.27 -13.86
CA GLU A 303 -18.81 15.86 -13.99
C GLU A 303 -18.41 16.05 -15.46
N TYR A 304 -18.68 15.08 -16.32
CA TYR A 304 -18.46 15.19 -17.77
C TYR A 304 -19.32 16.29 -18.39
N LYS A 305 -20.62 16.35 -18.09
CA LYS A 305 -21.52 17.41 -18.59
C LYS A 305 -21.06 18.79 -18.15
N LEU A 306 -20.66 18.95 -16.88
CA LEU A 306 -20.16 20.21 -16.35
C LEU A 306 -18.85 20.63 -17.03
N ALA A 307 -17.90 19.71 -17.21
CA ALA A 307 -16.65 19.99 -17.90
C ALA A 307 -16.89 20.39 -19.37
N LYS A 308 -17.79 19.67 -20.05
CA LYS A 308 -18.17 19.96 -21.44
C LYS A 308 -18.82 21.34 -21.58
N GLN A 309 -19.67 21.75 -20.64
CA GLN A 309 -20.26 23.08 -20.62
C GLN A 309 -19.18 24.15 -20.42
N LYS A 310 -18.29 23.98 -19.44
CA LYS A 310 -17.16 24.92 -19.19
C LYS A 310 -16.27 25.09 -20.42
N LEU A 311 -15.98 24.00 -21.14
CA LEU A 311 -15.24 24.05 -22.39
C LEU A 311 -15.98 24.87 -23.45
N LYS A 312 -17.28 24.60 -23.65
CA LYS A 312 -18.11 25.32 -24.63
C LYS A 312 -18.14 26.83 -24.35
N ASP A 313 -18.27 27.22 -23.09
CA ASP A 313 -18.29 28.62 -22.68
C ASP A 313 -16.92 29.30 -22.91
N THR A 314 -15.83 28.60 -22.59
CA THR A 314 -14.46 29.13 -22.77
C THR A 314 -14.10 29.25 -24.26
N GLU A 315 -14.44 28.25 -25.07
CA GLU A 315 -14.26 28.33 -26.53
C GLU A 315 -15.13 29.42 -27.15
N GLY A 316 -16.37 29.58 -26.68
CA GLY A 316 -17.25 30.66 -27.11
C GLY A 316 -16.63 32.03 -26.88
N ARG A 317 -16.10 32.25 -25.66
CA ARG A 317 -15.38 33.49 -25.30
C ARG A 317 -14.13 33.72 -26.15
N ALA A 318 -13.36 32.67 -26.43
CA ALA A 318 -12.18 32.77 -27.28
C ALA A 318 -12.54 33.17 -28.72
N ARG A 319 -13.57 32.52 -29.31
CA ARG A 319 -14.06 32.83 -30.66
C ARG A 319 -14.67 34.22 -30.76
N GLU A 320 -15.41 34.65 -29.75
CA GLU A 320 -16.00 35.98 -29.69
C GLU A 320 -14.91 37.06 -29.59
N PHE A 321 -13.92 36.86 -28.70
CA PHE A 321 -12.78 37.76 -28.57
C PHE A 321 -11.98 37.86 -29.87
N GLU A 322 -11.76 36.73 -30.55
CA GLU A 322 -11.13 36.70 -31.86
C GLU A 322 -11.96 37.49 -32.89
N LYS A 323 -13.27 37.23 -33.00
CA LYS A 323 -14.16 37.90 -33.97
C LYS A 323 -14.23 39.42 -33.79
N ILE A 324 -14.24 39.91 -32.54
CA ILE A 324 -14.30 41.35 -32.24
C ILE A 324 -12.98 42.05 -32.59
N ASN A 325 -11.85 41.39 -32.37
CA ASN A 325 -10.52 42.00 -32.51
C ASN A 325 -9.84 41.72 -33.85
N LEU A 326 -10.30 40.74 -34.63
CA LEU A 326 -9.77 40.43 -35.97
C LEU A 326 -9.87 41.60 -36.97
N PRO A 327 -10.95 42.42 -36.98
CA PRO A 327 -11.06 43.60 -37.86
C PRO A 327 -10.19 44.79 -37.41
N LYS A 328 -9.61 44.74 -36.20
CA LYS A 328 -8.71 45.77 -35.65
C LYS A 328 -7.27 45.27 -35.73
N LEU A 329 -6.29 46.16 -35.89
CA LEU A 329 -4.88 45.77 -35.80
C LEU A 329 -4.59 45.28 -34.36
N MET A 330 -4.57 43.96 -34.16
CA MET A 330 -4.40 43.35 -32.82
C MET A 330 -3.11 43.83 -32.15
N SER A 331 -3.25 44.45 -30.97
CA SER A 331 -2.12 44.85 -30.13
C SER A 331 -1.36 43.64 -29.58
N SER A 332 -0.15 43.86 -29.08
CA SER A 332 0.63 42.81 -28.41
C SER A 332 -0.12 42.21 -27.22
N GLU A 333 -0.86 43.04 -26.48
CA GLU A 333 -1.64 42.62 -25.31
C GLU A 333 -2.87 41.78 -25.70
N ASP A 334 -3.56 42.12 -26.79
CA ASP A 334 -4.72 41.35 -27.27
C ASP A 334 -4.30 39.97 -27.79
N ARG A 335 -3.13 39.88 -28.46
CA ARG A 335 -2.54 38.60 -28.86
C ARG A 335 -2.20 37.73 -27.64
N ALA A 336 -1.65 38.33 -26.58
CA ALA A 336 -1.36 37.62 -25.35
C ALA A 336 -2.64 37.11 -24.67
N LYS A 337 -3.70 37.92 -24.59
CA LYS A 337 -5.01 37.52 -24.04
C LYS A 337 -5.66 36.40 -24.85
N LEU A 338 -5.65 36.48 -26.18
CA LEU A 338 -6.18 35.44 -27.05
C LEU A 338 -5.42 34.11 -26.86
N ARG A 339 -4.08 34.14 -26.80
CA ARG A 339 -3.25 32.95 -26.52
C ARG A 339 -3.60 32.32 -25.17
N THR A 340 -3.78 33.12 -24.14
CA THR A 340 -4.17 32.63 -22.80
C THR A 340 -5.54 31.96 -22.83
N LEU A 341 -6.53 32.54 -23.52
CA LEU A 341 -7.86 31.95 -23.67
C LEU A 341 -7.82 30.64 -24.48
N GLN A 342 -7.03 30.59 -25.55
CA GLN A 342 -6.84 29.39 -26.36
C GLN A 342 -6.11 28.29 -25.58
N ALA A 343 -5.08 28.63 -24.79
CA ALA A 343 -4.38 27.69 -23.92
C ALA A 343 -5.32 27.10 -22.85
N ALA A 344 -6.12 27.96 -22.18
CA ALA A 344 -7.11 27.51 -21.21
C ALA A 344 -8.17 26.60 -21.85
N ALA A 345 -8.63 26.91 -23.07
CA ALA A 345 -9.55 26.04 -23.81
C ALA A 345 -8.90 24.69 -24.15
N SER A 346 -7.62 24.68 -24.53
CA SER A 346 -6.86 23.46 -24.80
C SER A 346 -6.75 22.56 -23.56
N GLU A 347 -6.43 23.12 -22.39
CA GLU A 347 -6.39 22.36 -21.13
C GLU A 347 -7.76 21.77 -20.77
N LEU A 348 -8.83 22.56 -20.94
CA LEU A 348 -10.20 22.09 -20.71
C LEU A 348 -10.62 20.99 -21.70
N ARG A 349 -10.12 20.99 -22.95
CA ARG A 349 -10.37 19.87 -23.88
C ARG A 349 -9.79 18.57 -23.35
N THR A 350 -8.54 18.59 -22.91
CA THR A 350 -7.89 17.40 -22.32
C THR A 350 -8.63 16.92 -21.06
N ASP A 351 -9.13 17.84 -20.22
CA ASP A 351 -9.97 17.48 -19.06
C ASP A 351 -11.30 16.84 -19.47
N VAL A 352 -11.98 17.39 -20.49
CA VAL A 352 -13.24 16.84 -21.02
C VAL A 352 -13.02 15.45 -21.61
N GLU A 353 -11.96 15.24 -22.38
CA GLU A 353 -11.63 13.92 -22.95
C GLU A 353 -11.39 12.89 -21.85
N ARG A 354 -10.64 13.25 -20.81
CA ARG A 354 -10.41 12.38 -19.64
C ARG A 354 -11.72 12.01 -18.94
N LYS A 355 -12.58 12.99 -18.67
CA LYS A 355 -13.88 12.76 -18.01
C LYS A 355 -14.86 12.00 -18.89
N LYS A 356 -14.79 12.17 -20.21
CA LYS A 356 -15.56 11.39 -21.17
C LYS A 356 -15.16 9.91 -21.11
N LEU A 357 -13.86 9.64 -21.11
CA LEU A 357 -13.35 8.27 -21.00
C LEU A 357 -13.83 7.61 -19.71
N ASP A 358 -13.74 8.30 -18.57
CA ASP A 358 -14.24 7.80 -17.29
C ASP A 358 -15.75 7.55 -17.34
N TYR A 359 -16.55 8.51 -17.82
CA TYR A 359 -17.99 8.33 -18.03
C TYR A 359 -18.31 7.10 -18.90
N ASP A 360 -17.64 6.92 -20.03
CA ASP A 360 -17.84 5.79 -20.93
C ASP A 360 -17.44 4.44 -20.29
N VAL A 361 -16.44 4.42 -19.41
CA VAL A 361 -16.07 3.26 -18.60
C VAL A 361 -17.17 2.94 -17.58
N GLN A 362 -17.63 3.94 -16.81
CA GLN A 362 -18.67 3.74 -15.80
C GLN A 362 -20.00 3.28 -16.40
N GLN A 363 -20.38 3.81 -17.57
CA GLN A 363 -21.59 3.38 -18.28
C GLN A 363 -21.50 1.95 -18.81
N ARG A 364 -20.31 1.50 -19.23
CA ARG A 364 -20.08 0.10 -19.61
C ARG A 364 -20.13 -0.82 -18.39
N SER A 365 -19.43 -0.45 -17.31
CA SER A 365 -19.46 -1.16 -16.03
C SER A 365 -20.88 -1.31 -15.50
N LEU A 366 -21.74 -0.29 -15.63
CA LEU A 366 -23.13 -0.34 -15.16
C LEU A 366 -23.96 -1.46 -15.81
N LYS A 367 -23.63 -1.86 -17.05
CA LYS A 367 -24.31 -2.93 -17.78
C LYS A 367 -23.90 -4.33 -17.32
N GLU A 368 -22.74 -4.47 -16.68
CA GLU A 368 -22.26 -5.75 -16.19
C GLU A 368 -23.10 -6.23 -14.99
N PRO A 369 -23.32 -7.54 -14.83
CA PRO A 369 -24.03 -8.10 -13.68
C PRO A 369 -23.34 -7.69 -12.37
N LYS A 370 -24.13 -7.22 -11.41
CA LYS A 370 -23.65 -6.79 -10.08
C LYS A 370 -23.83 -7.91 -9.08
N THR A 371 -23.09 -9.00 -9.32
CA THR A 371 -23.15 -10.24 -8.54
C THR A 371 -21.90 -10.43 -7.69
N LEU A 372 -22.06 -11.21 -6.63
CA LEU A 372 -20.98 -11.80 -5.85
C LEU A 372 -21.00 -13.30 -6.13
N SER A 373 -19.87 -13.86 -6.53
CA SER A 373 -19.71 -15.30 -6.71
C SER A 373 -19.32 -15.93 -5.37
N PHE A 374 -20.20 -16.76 -4.80
CA PHE A 374 -19.87 -17.58 -3.63
C PHE A 374 -19.49 -18.97 -4.09
N ILE A 375 -18.32 -19.46 -3.68
CA ILE A 375 -17.87 -20.80 -4.03
C ILE A 375 -17.79 -21.63 -2.77
N PHE A 376 -18.56 -22.72 -2.68
CA PHE A 376 -18.56 -23.64 -1.54
C PHE A 376 -18.06 -25.01 -1.94
N GLY A 377 -17.24 -25.62 -1.09
CA GLY A 377 -16.83 -27.02 -1.23
C GLY A 377 -16.51 -27.62 0.13
N ILE A 378 -16.12 -28.90 0.15
CA ILE A 378 -15.83 -29.62 1.40
C ILE A 378 -14.32 -29.76 1.55
N ASN A 379 -13.78 -29.25 2.66
CA ASN A 379 -12.40 -29.51 3.07
C ASN A 379 -12.29 -30.95 3.62
N LEU A 380 -11.79 -31.86 2.79
CA LEU A 380 -11.63 -33.26 3.17
C LEU A 380 -10.39 -33.50 4.04
N GLU A 381 -9.35 -32.69 3.87
CA GLU A 381 -8.09 -32.82 4.61
C GLU A 381 -8.29 -32.49 6.10
N ASN A 382 -8.98 -31.39 6.39
CA ASN A 382 -9.30 -31.02 7.75
C ASN A 382 -10.71 -30.44 7.89
N ARG A 383 -11.67 -31.33 8.21
CA ARG A 383 -13.07 -30.97 8.41
C ARG A 383 -13.34 -30.07 9.62
N LYS A 384 -12.37 -29.84 10.51
CA LYS A 384 -12.49 -28.86 11.60
C LYS A 384 -12.21 -27.43 11.12
N ASN A 385 -11.43 -27.29 10.05
CA ASN A 385 -11.05 -26.02 9.45
C ASN A 385 -12.11 -25.65 8.41
N ASP A 386 -13.29 -25.26 8.89
CA ASP A 386 -14.46 -24.91 8.11
C ASP A 386 -14.87 -23.43 8.26
N GLY A 387 -15.76 -22.97 7.38
CA GLY A 387 -16.26 -21.60 7.39
C GLY A 387 -15.85 -20.80 6.15
N LEU A 388 -16.22 -19.52 6.17
CA LEU A 388 -16.07 -18.61 5.03
C LEU A 388 -14.73 -17.86 5.07
N PHE A 389 -14.10 -17.77 3.91
CA PHE A 389 -12.97 -16.91 3.60
C PHE A 389 -13.48 -15.73 2.79
N ILE A 390 -13.36 -14.53 3.32
CA ILE A 390 -13.91 -13.34 2.70
C ILE A 390 -12.76 -12.52 2.14
N TYR A 391 -12.70 -12.41 0.83
CA TYR A 391 -11.73 -11.57 0.13
C TYR A 391 -12.36 -10.23 -0.27
N ASN A 392 -11.58 -9.16 -0.19
CA ASN A 392 -11.92 -7.86 -0.73
C ASN A 392 -10.80 -7.40 -1.67
N CYS A 393 -11.11 -7.05 -2.91
CA CYS A 393 -10.10 -6.68 -3.92
C CYS A 393 -8.93 -7.70 -4.00
N ASN A 394 -9.26 -8.99 -4.00
CA ASN A 394 -8.32 -10.12 -4.02
C ASN A 394 -7.44 -10.28 -2.76
N ARG A 395 -7.75 -9.60 -1.65
CA ARG A 395 -7.04 -9.68 -0.36
C ARG A 395 -7.92 -10.32 0.69
N LEU A 396 -7.42 -11.36 1.37
CA LEU A 396 -8.14 -12.04 2.45
C LEU A 396 -8.40 -11.07 3.61
N ILE A 397 -9.65 -10.89 4.02
CA ILE A 397 -10.01 -10.00 5.14
C ILE A 397 -10.42 -10.81 6.38
N LYS A 398 -11.18 -11.88 6.17
CA LYS A 398 -11.59 -12.80 7.24
C LYS A 398 -11.46 -14.24 6.76
N MET A 399 -11.09 -15.13 7.68
CA MET A 399 -10.96 -16.56 7.46
C MET A 399 -11.74 -17.32 8.54
N TYR A 400 -12.23 -18.52 8.21
CA TYR A 400 -12.98 -19.40 9.12
C TYR A 400 -14.21 -18.75 9.75
N VAL A 401 -14.92 -17.89 9.01
CA VAL A 401 -16.15 -17.27 9.50
C VAL A 401 -17.30 -18.26 9.38
N ARG A 402 -17.75 -18.81 10.51
CA ARG A 402 -18.92 -19.71 10.54
C ARG A 402 -20.20 -18.93 10.26
N VAL A 403 -21.05 -19.48 9.40
CA VAL A 403 -22.32 -18.86 8.98
C VAL A 403 -23.43 -19.89 8.84
N GLY A 404 -24.68 -19.44 8.96
CA GLY A 404 -25.87 -20.28 8.75
C GLY A 404 -25.86 -21.54 9.61
N PRO A 405 -26.12 -22.75 9.05
CA PRO A 405 -26.20 -23.99 9.81
C PRO A 405 -24.94 -24.36 10.62
N GLN A 406 -23.77 -23.80 10.28
CA GLN A 406 -22.53 -24.00 11.04
C GLN A 406 -22.58 -23.37 12.45
N LEU A 407 -23.54 -22.47 12.69
CA LEU A 407 -23.79 -21.85 14.00
C LEU A 407 -24.77 -22.66 14.86
N GLU A 408 -25.54 -23.56 14.25
CA GLU A 408 -26.68 -24.25 14.89
C GLU A 408 -26.30 -25.62 15.51
N GLY A 409 -25.07 -26.10 15.33
CA GLY A 409 -24.55 -27.33 15.97
C GLY A 409 -23.36 -27.97 15.24
N GLU A 410 -22.60 -28.84 15.91
CA GLU A 410 -21.30 -29.35 15.44
C GLU A 410 -21.32 -30.21 14.16
N GLN A 411 -22.48 -30.72 13.73
CA GLN A 411 -22.54 -31.68 12.61
C GLN A 411 -23.06 -31.09 11.29
N LYS A 412 -23.89 -30.04 11.32
CA LYS A 412 -24.47 -29.48 10.10
C LYS A 412 -23.45 -28.63 9.35
N CYS A 413 -23.26 -28.91 8.06
CA CYS A 413 -22.31 -28.18 7.20
C CYS A 413 -20.85 -28.17 7.73
N ARG A 414 -20.49 -29.15 8.57
CA ARG A 414 -19.12 -29.32 9.07
C ARG A 414 -18.17 -29.65 7.92
N GLY A 415 -17.02 -28.99 7.90
CA GLY A 415 -16.04 -29.14 6.83
C GLY A 415 -16.38 -28.37 5.55
N VAL A 416 -17.53 -27.67 5.50
CA VAL A 416 -17.84 -26.80 4.37
C VAL A 416 -17.01 -25.53 4.47
N VAL A 417 -16.22 -25.27 3.45
CA VAL A 417 -15.47 -24.04 3.27
C VAL A 417 -16.11 -23.26 2.13
N GLY A 418 -16.23 -21.95 2.30
CA GLY A 418 -16.65 -21.07 1.23
C GLY A 418 -15.70 -19.92 1.02
N THR A 419 -15.65 -19.39 -0.19
CA THR A 419 -14.88 -18.18 -0.55
C THR A 419 -15.67 -17.22 -1.41
#